data_AF-A0A1B8J6G9-F1
#
_entry.id   AF-A0A1B8J6G9-F1
#
_cell.length_a   1.000
_cell.length_b   1.000
_cell.length_c   1.000
_cell.angle_alpha   90.00
_cell.angle_beta   90.00
_cell.angle_gamma   90.00
#
_symmetry.space_group_name_H-M   'P 1'
#
loop_
_entity.id
_entity.type
_entity.pdbx_description
1 polymer ?
#
loop_
_entity_poly.entity_id
_entity_poly.type
_entity_poly.pdbx_seq_one_letter_code
_entity_poly.pdbx_strand_id
1 'polypeptide(L)'
;MTKKYKSPATLKLLTLFKSLRPFATIAPLVFLFGGCYGYGWLVPYAAQPSYHKFKKVCELDPKIYQKRKGHLDDEYFARLLALADMDWDTMIQVKERNSLKNVDGDIVPNKFFYNFDNIAYSGRLSYHFEIRVTIENDEIIDRDAVLFATWKDMRGSFAWYYGWLFTEDTKELGCDDLANIQEE
;
A
#
# COMPACT_ATOMS: atom_id res chain seq x y z
N MET A 1 -51.29 -36.38 -42.08
CA MET A 1 -50.44 -35.26 -41.61
C MET A 1 -50.58 -35.11 -40.10
N THR A 2 -49.62 -35.60 -39.32
CA THR A 2 -49.65 -35.52 -37.85
C THR A 2 -49.01 -34.21 -37.38
N LYS A 3 -49.83 -33.28 -36.87
CA LYS A 3 -49.33 -32.06 -36.24
C LYS A 3 -48.72 -32.41 -34.88
N LYS A 4 -47.39 -32.32 -34.76
CA LYS A 4 -46.67 -32.39 -33.48
C LYS A 4 -47.10 -31.19 -32.61
N TYR A 5 -47.89 -31.46 -31.57
CA TYR A 5 -48.24 -30.47 -30.56
C TYR A 5 -47.04 -30.29 -29.62
N LYS A 6 -46.31 -29.18 -29.76
CA LYS A 6 -45.22 -28.81 -28.84
C LYS A 6 -45.83 -28.40 -27.50
N SER A 7 -45.49 -29.14 -26.46
CA SER A 7 -45.94 -28.90 -25.08
C SER A 7 -45.64 -27.46 -24.63
N PRO A 8 -46.61 -26.75 -24.02
CA PRO A 8 -46.48 -25.34 -23.60
C PRO A 8 -45.39 -25.08 -22.56
N ALA A 9 -44.86 -26.12 -21.91
CA ALA A 9 -43.75 -26.02 -20.97
C ALA A 9 -42.42 -25.62 -21.67
N THR A 10 -42.19 -26.12 -22.89
CA THR A 10 -40.94 -25.85 -23.64
C THR A 10 -40.87 -24.42 -24.16
N LEU A 11 -42.00 -23.77 -24.39
CA LEU A 11 -42.09 -22.39 -24.87
C LEU A 11 -41.79 -21.38 -23.76
N LYS A 12 -42.23 -21.67 -22.52
CA LYS A 12 -41.99 -20.83 -21.34
C LYS A 12 -40.53 -20.83 -20.88
N LEU A 13 -39.82 -21.95 -21.05
CA LEU A 13 -38.40 -22.06 -20.70
C LEU A 13 -37.53 -21.18 -21.61
N LEU A 14 -37.84 -21.17 -22.91
CA LEU A 14 -37.09 -20.43 -23.94
C LEU A 14 -37.23 -18.90 -23.82
N THR A 15 -38.36 -18.40 -23.33
CA THR A 15 -38.57 -16.97 -23.07
C THR A 15 -37.85 -16.49 -21.81
N LEU A 16 -37.78 -17.34 -20.77
CA LEU A 16 -37.00 -17.07 -19.55
C LEU A 16 -35.49 -16.92 -19.86
N PHE A 17 -34.91 -17.81 -20.67
CA PHE A 17 -33.50 -17.71 -21.05
C PHE A 17 -33.14 -16.47 -21.89
N LYS A 18 -34.09 -15.91 -22.65
CA LYS A 18 -33.86 -14.68 -23.43
C LYS A 18 -33.82 -13.42 -22.57
N SER A 19 -34.60 -13.34 -21.48
CA SER A 19 -34.58 -12.17 -20.58
C SER A 19 -33.46 -12.19 -19.54
N LEU A 20 -32.78 -13.34 -19.37
CA LEU A 20 -31.63 -13.51 -18.48
C LEU A 20 -30.28 -13.12 -19.10
N ARG A 21 -30.22 -12.86 -20.42
CA ARG A 21 -28.99 -12.48 -21.13
C ARG A 21 -28.27 -11.23 -20.59
N PRO A 22 -28.95 -10.10 -20.27
CA PRO A 22 -28.25 -8.95 -19.69
C PRO A 22 -27.72 -9.27 -18.28
N PHE A 23 -28.43 -10.07 -17.48
CA PHE A 23 -27.95 -10.50 -16.17
C PHE A 23 -26.71 -11.40 -16.26
N ALA A 24 -26.66 -12.34 -17.20
CA ALA A 24 -25.49 -13.21 -17.38
C ALA A 24 -24.23 -12.47 -17.88
N THR A 25 -24.39 -11.29 -18.49
CA THR A 25 -23.28 -10.50 -19.03
C THR A 25 -22.85 -9.38 -18.09
N ILE A 26 -23.78 -8.80 -17.33
CA ILE A 26 -23.53 -7.70 -16.38
C ILE A 26 -23.15 -8.24 -14.99
N ALA A 27 -23.70 -9.38 -14.55
CA ALA A 27 -23.39 -9.94 -13.24
C ALA A 27 -21.91 -10.28 -13.04
N PRO A 28 -21.16 -10.84 -14.02
CA PRO A 28 -19.72 -11.03 -13.86
C PRO A 28 -18.98 -9.70 -13.73
N LEU A 29 -19.40 -8.66 -14.48
CA LEU A 29 -18.77 -7.34 -14.41
C LEU A 29 -19.05 -6.66 -13.06
N VAL A 30 -20.28 -6.75 -12.55
CA VAL A 30 -20.64 -6.23 -11.23
C VAL A 30 -19.99 -7.07 -10.12
N PHE A 31 -19.79 -8.37 -10.26
CA PHE A 31 -19.00 -9.16 -9.29
C PHE A 31 -17.51 -8.83 -9.33
N LEU A 32 -16.96 -8.56 -10.51
CA LEU A 32 -15.57 -8.16 -10.70
C LEU A 32 -15.30 -6.72 -10.22
N PHE A 33 -16.31 -5.82 -10.28
CA PHE A 33 -16.09 -4.38 -10.08
C PHE A 33 -17.02 -3.67 -9.08
N GLY A 34 -18.14 -4.25 -8.63
CA GLY A 34 -19.17 -3.50 -7.88
C GLY A 34 -20.04 -4.26 -6.87
N GLY A 35 -19.80 -5.55 -6.58
CA GLY A 35 -20.77 -6.42 -5.88
C GLY A 35 -20.32 -7.02 -4.55
N CYS A 36 -19.08 -6.79 -4.10
CA CYS A 36 -18.65 -7.15 -2.76
C CYS A 36 -18.08 -5.90 -2.09
N TYR A 37 -18.50 -5.62 -0.87
CA TYR A 37 -18.02 -4.53 -0.01
C TYR A 37 -16.51 -4.70 0.24
N GLY A 38 -15.69 -4.24 -0.70
CA GLY A 38 -14.25 -4.39 -0.67
C GLY A 38 -13.67 -4.27 -2.07
N TYR A 39 -13.24 -3.08 -2.45
CA TYR A 39 -12.35 -2.86 -3.58
C TYR A 39 -11.05 -3.66 -3.34
N GLY A 40 -10.97 -4.92 -3.78
CA GLY A 40 -9.70 -5.65 -3.68
C GLY A 40 -9.74 -7.17 -3.66
N TRP A 41 -10.90 -7.83 -3.52
CA TRP A 41 -10.90 -9.29 -3.35
C TRP A 41 -10.19 -10.05 -4.49
N LEU A 42 -10.56 -9.75 -5.74
CA LEU A 42 -10.01 -10.41 -6.94
C LEU A 42 -8.87 -9.64 -7.63
N VAL A 43 -8.51 -8.45 -7.14
CA VAL A 43 -7.50 -7.60 -7.80
C VAL A 43 -6.11 -8.01 -7.29
N PRO A 44 -5.20 -8.52 -8.15
CA PRO A 44 -3.83 -8.84 -7.77
C PRO A 44 -3.14 -7.60 -7.17
N TYR A 45 -2.20 -7.77 -6.24
CA TYR A 45 -1.50 -6.63 -5.61
C TYR A 45 -0.85 -5.71 -6.64
N ALA A 46 -0.26 -6.29 -7.69
CA ALA A 46 0.36 -5.55 -8.79
C ALA A 46 -0.60 -4.57 -9.51
N ALA A 47 -1.90 -4.83 -9.49
CA ALA A 47 -2.92 -3.98 -10.09
C ALA A 47 -3.47 -2.91 -9.12
N GLN A 48 -3.05 -2.90 -7.85
CA GLN A 48 -3.53 -1.95 -6.85
C GLN A 48 -2.58 -0.73 -6.75
N PRO A 49 -3.05 0.51 -7.03
CA PRO A 49 -2.19 1.71 -7.01
C PRO A 49 -1.49 1.95 -5.67
N SER A 50 -2.18 1.69 -4.55
CA SER A 50 -1.62 1.82 -3.21
C SER A 50 -0.44 0.88 -2.97
N TYR A 51 -0.48 -0.34 -3.53
CA TYR A 51 0.60 -1.31 -3.41
C TYR A 51 1.81 -0.90 -4.26
N HIS A 52 1.59 -0.35 -5.45
CA HIS A 52 2.68 0.18 -6.28
C HIS A 52 3.37 1.38 -5.61
N LYS A 53 2.61 2.28 -4.97
CA LYS A 53 3.20 3.38 -4.18
C LYS A 53 3.95 2.85 -2.96
N PHE A 54 3.40 1.86 -2.24
CA PHE A 54 4.08 1.18 -1.15
C PHE A 54 5.44 0.60 -1.59
N LYS A 55 5.48 -0.13 -2.71
CA LYS A 55 6.74 -0.67 -3.26
C LYS A 55 7.76 0.43 -3.52
N LYS A 56 7.36 1.55 -4.14
CA LYS A 56 8.26 2.70 -4.38
C LYS A 56 8.80 3.32 -3.08
N VAL A 57 7.98 3.40 -2.04
CA VAL A 57 8.43 3.88 -0.72
C VAL A 57 9.46 2.90 -0.14
N CYS A 58 9.20 1.60 -0.20
CA CYS A 58 10.14 0.58 0.31
C CYS A 58 11.44 0.46 -0.50
N GLU A 59 11.46 0.89 -1.76
CA GLU A 59 12.72 0.99 -2.51
C GLU A 59 13.68 2.04 -1.94
N LEU A 60 13.15 3.00 -1.16
CA LEU A 60 13.93 4.00 -0.43
C LEU A 60 14.22 3.59 1.03
N ASP A 61 13.82 2.39 1.46
CA ASP A 61 14.30 1.86 2.73
C ASP A 61 15.85 1.78 2.69
N PRO A 62 16.57 2.36 3.67
CA PRO A 62 18.03 2.42 3.65
C PRO A 62 18.70 1.06 3.46
N LYS A 63 18.19 -0.01 4.10
CA LYS A 63 18.77 -1.35 4.00
C LYS A 63 18.54 -1.92 2.61
N ILE A 64 17.33 -1.76 2.05
CA ILE A 64 16.99 -2.23 0.71
C ILE A 64 17.79 -1.44 -0.35
N TYR A 65 17.87 -0.13 -0.19
CA TYR A 65 18.56 0.78 -1.10
C TYR A 65 20.06 0.46 -1.16
N GLN A 66 20.71 0.31 -0.01
CA GLN A 66 22.13 -0.07 0.07
C GLN A 66 22.39 -1.49 -0.46
N LYS A 67 21.51 -2.46 -0.19
CA LYS A 67 21.62 -3.82 -0.78
C LYS A 67 21.61 -3.79 -2.31
N ARG A 68 20.92 -2.83 -2.91
CA ARG A 68 20.89 -2.60 -4.37
C ARG A 68 22.08 -1.79 -4.91
N LYS A 69 23.15 -1.64 -4.11
CA LYS A 69 24.37 -0.84 -4.39
C LYS A 69 24.13 0.68 -4.43
N GLY A 70 23.05 1.17 -3.81
CA GLY A 70 22.85 2.59 -3.61
C GLY A 70 23.71 3.14 -2.47
N HIS A 71 24.04 4.43 -2.55
CA HIS A 71 24.72 5.18 -1.49
C HIS A 71 23.74 6.18 -0.85
N LEU A 72 23.83 6.41 0.45
CA LEU A 72 23.01 7.43 1.13
C LEU A 72 23.60 8.82 0.84
N ASP A 73 23.48 9.25 -0.41
CA ASP A 73 24.00 10.50 -0.94
C ASP A 73 22.87 11.55 -1.08
N ASP A 74 23.21 12.72 -1.64
CA ASP A 74 22.27 13.81 -1.84
C ASP A 74 21.06 13.40 -2.70
N GLU A 75 21.26 12.51 -3.68
CA GLU A 75 20.17 12.01 -4.53
C GLU A 75 19.20 11.14 -3.74
N TYR A 76 19.72 10.25 -2.89
CA TYR A 76 18.89 9.46 -1.99
C TYR A 76 18.01 10.35 -1.09
N PHE A 77 18.60 11.34 -0.42
CA PHE A 77 17.84 12.21 0.47
C PHE A 77 16.85 13.12 -0.27
N ALA A 78 17.18 13.58 -1.48
CA ALA A 78 16.24 14.31 -2.32
C ALA A 78 15.02 13.45 -2.68
N ARG A 79 15.22 12.18 -3.03
CA ARG A 79 14.13 11.22 -3.30
C ARG A 79 13.29 10.93 -2.05
N LEU A 80 13.93 10.82 -0.89
CA LEU A 80 13.26 10.58 0.39
C LEU A 80 12.39 11.78 0.78
N LEU A 81 12.91 13.01 0.70
CA LEU A 81 12.16 14.24 0.98
C LEU A 81 11.01 14.47 -0.02
N ALA A 82 11.20 14.07 -1.29
CA ALA A 82 10.14 14.11 -2.29
C ALA A 82 8.94 13.19 -1.97
N LEU A 83 9.08 12.21 -1.06
CA LEU A 83 7.91 11.46 -0.58
C LEU A 83 6.92 12.35 0.19
N ALA A 84 7.43 13.36 0.89
CA ALA A 84 6.64 14.31 1.67
C ALA A 84 6.40 15.64 0.93
N ASP A 85 6.67 15.70 -0.38
CA ASP A 85 6.65 16.93 -1.20
C ASP A 85 7.52 18.05 -0.60
N MET A 86 8.70 17.70 -0.09
CA MET A 86 9.65 18.63 0.53
C MET A 86 11.03 18.59 -0.13
N ASP A 87 11.81 19.63 0.15
CA ASP A 87 13.24 19.74 -0.09
C ASP A 87 13.97 20.08 1.23
N TRP A 88 15.30 20.14 1.19
CA TRP A 88 16.13 20.39 2.38
C TRP A 88 15.85 21.75 3.03
N ASP A 89 15.76 22.82 2.23
CA ASP A 89 15.56 24.18 2.74
C ASP A 89 14.18 24.31 3.39
N THR A 90 13.17 23.76 2.72
CA THR A 90 11.79 23.71 3.22
C THR A 90 11.72 22.89 4.52
N MET A 91 12.37 21.73 4.58
CA MET A 91 12.41 20.91 5.79
C MET A 91 13.01 21.68 6.96
N ILE A 92 14.20 22.29 6.78
CA ILE A 92 14.91 22.99 7.86
C ILE A 92 14.07 24.15 8.41
N GLN A 93 13.28 24.82 7.56
CA GLN A 93 12.43 25.94 7.96
C GLN A 93 11.15 25.51 8.67
N VAL A 94 10.51 24.42 8.22
CA VAL A 94 9.14 24.07 8.62
C VAL A 94 9.12 22.97 9.70
N LYS A 95 10.09 22.06 9.68
CA LYS A 95 10.10 20.90 10.58
C LYS A 95 10.88 21.21 11.85
N GLU A 96 10.31 20.78 12.98
CA GLU A 96 11.00 20.83 14.25
C GLU A 96 12.20 19.87 14.25
N ARG A 97 13.36 20.43 14.63
CA ARG A 97 14.60 19.67 14.81
C ARG A 97 14.61 19.05 16.19
N ASN A 98 14.64 17.72 16.26
CA ASN A 98 14.63 16.97 17.52
C ASN A 98 16.03 16.48 17.88
N SER A 99 16.40 16.53 19.15
CA SER A 99 17.67 15.97 19.63
C SER A 99 17.61 14.44 19.66
N LEU A 100 18.61 13.78 19.08
CA LEU A 100 18.69 12.33 19.10
C LEU A 100 18.98 11.83 20.52
N LYS A 101 18.28 10.78 20.96
CA LYS A 101 18.52 10.12 22.25
C LYS A 101 19.14 8.75 22.04
N ASN A 102 20.02 8.33 22.93
CA ASN A 102 20.54 6.97 22.97
C ASN A 102 19.48 6.01 23.57
N VAL A 103 19.86 4.73 23.70
CA VAL A 103 19.00 3.69 24.28
C VAL A 103 18.65 3.97 25.75
N ASP A 104 19.55 4.62 26.47
CA ASP A 104 19.40 5.00 27.88
C ASP A 104 18.56 6.28 28.08
N GLY A 105 18.19 6.94 26.99
CA GLY A 105 17.39 8.17 26.97
C GLY A 105 18.20 9.47 27.06
N ASP A 106 19.53 9.39 27.11
CA ASP A 106 20.43 10.54 27.12
C ASP A 106 20.52 11.20 25.75
N ILE A 107 20.59 12.52 25.74
CA ILE A 107 20.78 13.30 24.51
C ILE A 107 22.17 13.05 23.96
N VAL A 108 22.24 12.64 22.70
CA VAL A 108 23.50 12.50 21.97
C VAL A 108 23.92 13.88 21.47
N PRO A 109 25.07 14.42 21.90
CA PRO A 109 25.54 15.74 21.45
C PRO A 109 25.64 15.79 19.93
N ASN A 110 25.31 16.95 19.35
CA ASN A 110 25.46 17.25 17.93
C ASN A 110 24.67 16.35 16.96
N LYS A 111 23.80 15.47 17.46
CA LYS A 111 22.95 14.61 16.63
C LYS A 111 21.48 15.00 16.75
N PHE A 112 20.86 15.17 15.60
CA PHE A 112 19.48 15.61 15.49
C PHE A 112 18.71 14.75 14.49
N PHE A 113 17.39 14.84 14.52
CA PHE A 113 16.53 14.18 13.55
C PHE A 113 15.27 14.98 13.24
N TYR A 114 14.75 14.74 12.04
CA TYR A 114 13.50 15.30 11.52
C TYR A 114 12.52 14.17 11.22
N ASN A 115 11.28 14.30 11.70
CA ASN A 115 10.24 13.26 11.58
C ASN A 115 9.22 13.56 10.48
N PHE A 116 8.82 12.50 9.79
CA PHE A 116 7.87 12.55 8.69
C PHE A 116 6.88 11.39 8.76
N ASP A 117 5.72 11.64 9.35
CA ASP A 117 4.60 10.71 9.34
C ASP A 117 3.65 10.99 8.17
N ASN A 118 3.34 9.96 7.40
CA ASN A 118 2.42 10.06 6.27
C ASN A 118 1.43 8.89 6.25
N ILE A 119 0.15 9.22 6.07
CA ILE A 119 -0.93 8.26 5.89
C ILE A 119 -1.61 8.56 4.57
N ALA A 120 -1.66 7.57 3.68
CA ALA A 120 -2.19 7.69 2.33
C ALA A 120 -3.21 6.57 2.02
N TYR A 121 -3.96 6.76 0.93
CA TYR A 121 -4.93 5.78 0.42
C TYR A 121 -5.91 5.28 1.48
N SER A 122 -6.56 6.20 2.21
CA SER A 122 -7.54 5.87 3.24
C SER A 122 -6.98 4.95 4.35
N GLY A 123 -5.72 5.14 4.73
CA GLY A 123 -5.07 4.35 5.79
C GLY A 123 -4.52 3.00 5.31
N ARG A 124 -4.59 2.71 4.01
CA ARG A 124 -3.99 1.50 3.42
C ARG A 124 -2.49 1.55 3.34
N LEU A 125 -1.91 2.75 3.21
CA LEU A 125 -0.46 2.95 3.20
C LEU A 125 -0.12 3.92 4.32
N SER A 126 0.74 3.48 5.23
CA SER A 126 1.35 4.34 6.23
C SER A 126 2.85 4.26 6.06
N TYR A 127 3.54 5.38 6.15
CA TYR A 127 4.98 5.38 6.22
C TYR A 127 5.48 6.51 7.10
N HIS A 128 6.52 6.19 7.86
CA HIS A 128 7.28 7.09 8.70
C HIS A 128 8.72 7.07 8.21
N PHE A 129 9.34 8.24 8.12
CA PHE A 129 10.78 8.30 7.96
C PHE A 129 11.41 9.39 8.82
N GLU A 130 12.66 9.14 9.17
CA GLU A 130 13.51 10.03 9.94
C GLU A 130 14.74 10.37 9.12
N ILE A 131 15.08 11.65 9.05
CA ILE A 131 16.38 12.08 8.54
C ILE A 131 17.20 12.49 9.76
N ARG A 132 18.30 11.76 10.00
CA ARG A 132 19.23 12.00 11.09
C ARG A 132 20.42 12.76 10.57
N VAL A 133 20.81 13.81 11.27
CA VAL A 133 21.93 14.68 10.88
C VAL A 133 22.89 14.83 12.05
N THR A 134 24.18 14.84 11.74
CA THR A 134 25.22 15.26 12.68
C THR A 134 25.72 16.63 12.27
N ILE A 135 25.72 17.57 13.21
CA ILE A 135 26.09 18.97 12.97
C ILE A 135 27.37 19.31 13.73
N GLU A 136 28.38 19.81 13.04
CA GLU A 136 29.59 20.36 13.64
C GLU A 136 29.86 21.76 13.06
N ASN A 137 30.16 22.73 13.92
CA ASN A 137 30.42 24.12 13.51
C ASN A 137 29.32 24.71 12.59
N ASP A 138 28.06 24.43 12.90
CA ASP A 138 26.88 24.83 12.11
C ASP A 138 26.78 24.20 10.71
N GLU A 139 27.60 23.20 10.39
CA GLU A 139 27.55 22.44 9.13
C GLU A 139 27.11 20.99 9.35
N ILE A 140 26.36 20.44 8.38
CA ILE A 140 25.96 19.02 8.40
C ILE A 140 27.13 18.19 7.89
N ILE A 141 27.74 17.39 8.76
CA ILE A 141 28.90 16.55 8.43
C ILE A 141 28.54 15.11 8.09
N ASP A 142 27.40 14.62 8.59
CA ASP A 142 26.96 13.25 8.39
C ASP A 142 25.43 13.16 8.40
N ARG A 143 24.91 12.20 7.64
CA ARG A 143 23.47 12.02 7.43
C ARG A 143 23.14 10.54 7.37
N ASP A 144 22.04 10.18 8.00
CA ASP A 144 21.47 8.85 7.97
C ASP A 144 19.94 8.95 7.85
N ALA A 145 19.30 7.85 7.48
CA ALA A 145 17.85 7.78 7.39
C ALA A 145 17.33 6.51 8.03
N VAL A 146 16.11 6.60 8.55
CA VAL A 146 15.33 5.43 8.93
C VAL A 146 13.98 5.54 8.25
N LEU A 147 13.50 4.45 7.66
CA LEU A 147 12.21 4.41 6.99
C LEU A 147 11.45 3.17 7.46
N PHE A 148 10.17 3.36 7.76
CA PHE A 148 9.22 2.30 8.02
C PHE A 148 8.01 2.55 7.16
N ALA A 149 7.61 1.55 6.38
CA ALA A 149 6.34 1.61 5.64
C ALA A 149 5.55 0.34 5.88
N THR A 150 4.25 0.51 6.02
CA THR A 150 3.27 -0.57 6.15
C THR A 150 2.18 -0.39 5.11
N TRP A 151 1.75 -1.51 4.54
CA TRP A 151 0.62 -1.56 3.63
C TRP A 151 -0.41 -2.59 4.09
N LYS A 152 -1.66 -2.16 4.20
CA LYS A 152 -2.78 -2.99 4.65
C LYS A 152 -3.50 -3.58 3.45
N ASP A 153 -3.52 -4.92 3.40
CA ASP A 153 -4.40 -5.65 2.52
C ASP A 153 -5.82 -5.63 3.10
N MET A 154 -6.69 -4.81 2.52
CA MET A 154 -8.10 -4.73 2.88
C MET A 154 -8.93 -5.77 2.10
N ARG A 155 -8.37 -6.96 1.87
CA ARG A 155 -9.17 -8.09 1.40
C ARG A 155 -9.96 -8.60 2.59
N GLY A 156 -11.28 -8.72 2.42
CA GLY A 156 -12.04 -9.55 3.35
C GLY A 156 -11.47 -10.97 3.32
N SER A 157 -11.72 -11.76 4.35
CA SER A 157 -11.61 -13.22 4.30
C SER A 157 -13.00 -13.84 4.29
N PHE A 158 -13.13 -15.04 3.70
CA PHE A 158 -14.39 -15.76 3.64
C PHE A 158 -14.41 -16.75 4.80
N ALA A 159 -14.96 -16.36 5.95
CA ALA A 159 -15.23 -17.26 7.05
C ALA A 159 -16.58 -17.98 6.81
N TRP A 160 -16.55 -19.31 6.68
CA TRP A 160 -17.71 -20.14 6.33
C TRP A 160 -18.61 -20.51 7.53
N TYR A 161 -18.35 -19.96 8.71
CA TYR A 161 -19.02 -20.35 9.95
C TYR A 161 -20.16 -19.38 10.29
N TYR A 162 -21.40 -19.80 9.96
CA TYR A 162 -22.69 -19.14 10.23
C TYR A 162 -22.93 -17.75 9.59
N GLY A 163 -23.26 -17.74 8.30
CA GLY A 163 -23.83 -16.56 7.63
C GLY A 163 -22.80 -15.55 7.15
N TRP A 164 -23.21 -14.67 6.22
CA TRP A 164 -22.38 -13.74 5.45
C TRP A 164 -21.73 -12.63 6.29
N LEU A 165 -20.85 -12.99 7.22
CA LEU A 165 -20.02 -12.06 7.96
C LEU A 165 -18.69 -11.93 7.24
N PHE A 166 -18.48 -10.77 6.63
CA PHE A 166 -17.16 -10.36 6.14
C PHE A 166 -16.29 -10.09 7.37
N THR A 167 -15.31 -10.96 7.63
CA THR A 167 -14.24 -10.67 8.59
C THR A 167 -13.15 -9.89 7.86
N GLU A 168 -12.81 -8.72 8.40
CA GLU A 168 -11.72 -7.89 7.91
C GLU A 168 -10.39 -8.47 8.44
N ASP A 169 -9.93 -9.58 7.85
CA ASP A 169 -8.60 -10.11 8.14
C ASP A 169 -7.58 -9.24 7.40
N THR A 170 -7.28 -8.06 7.96
CA THR A 170 -6.26 -7.16 7.41
C THR A 170 -4.88 -7.79 7.59
N LYS A 171 -4.22 -8.12 6.48
CA LYS A 171 -2.80 -8.47 6.50
C LYS A 171 -1.99 -7.19 6.30
N GLU A 172 -1.05 -6.92 7.19
CA GLU A 172 -0.09 -5.83 7.03
C GLU A 172 1.20 -6.38 6.40
N LEU A 173 1.73 -5.67 5.40
CA LEU A 173 3.02 -5.93 4.77
C LEU A 173 3.97 -4.79 5.10
N GLY A 174 5.17 -5.12 5.54
CA GLY A 174 6.30 -4.20 5.70
C GLY A 174 7.29 -4.28 4.52
N CYS A 175 8.26 -3.37 4.50
CA CYS A 175 9.30 -3.38 3.46
C CYS A 175 10.16 -4.66 3.49
N ASP A 176 10.39 -5.23 4.67
CA ASP A 176 11.11 -6.51 4.83
C ASP A 176 10.35 -7.69 4.19
N ASP A 177 9.02 -7.64 4.14
CA ASP A 177 8.23 -8.68 3.48
C ASP A 177 8.42 -8.63 1.96
N LEU A 178 8.55 -7.43 1.38
CA LEU A 178 8.82 -7.26 -0.06
C LEU A 178 10.20 -7.78 -0.48
N ALA A 179 11.19 -7.73 0.41
CA ALA A 179 12.53 -8.26 0.11
C ALA A 179 12.54 -9.79 -0.03
N ASN A 180 11.52 -10.48 0.48
CA ASN A 180 11.39 -11.94 0.47
C ASN A 180 10.33 -12.46 -0.50
N ILE A 181 9.51 -11.59 -1.09
CA ILE A 181 8.51 -11.97 -2.09
C ILE A 181 9.25 -12.06 -3.44
N GLN A 182 9.58 -13.30 -3.86
CA GLN A 182 9.84 -13.57 -5.27
C GLN A 182 8.53 -13.27 -6.02
N GLU A 183 8.58 -12.33 -6.96
CA GLU A 183 7.44 -11.98 -7.80
C GLU A 183 7.05 -13.22 -8.62
N GLU A 184 5.98 -13.92 -8.20
CA GLU A 184 5.24 -14.92 -8.99
C GLU A 184 4.37 -14.25 -10.07
#